data_AF-A0A8X6G574-F1
#
_entry.id   AF-A0A8X6G574-F1
#
_cell.length_a   1.000
_cell.length_b   1.000
_cell.length_c   1.000
_cell.angle_alpha   90.00
_cell.angle_beta   90.00
_cell.angle_gamma   90.00
#
_symmetry.space_group_name_H-M   'P 1'
#
loop_
_entity.id
_entity.type
_entity.pdbx_description
1 polymer ?
#
loop_
_entity_poly.entity_id
_entity_poly.type
_entity_poly.pdbx_seq_one_letter_code
_entity_poly.pdbx_strand_id
1 'polypeptide(L)'
;YATTAANSEESSYACYFDDERNTYLGDSYSVHWMEDSDREVLTTETLQKQYKIVKKETTDSHVQEFGDMSIAQLHVSEFQGRKDSKPVFVPKVEKDSVRSRDVHIEIVKRKLMKSNSEEERSVLKKKLNKMTRNREFLSEKVREIITEIFHSQTELIEVVETRYKLRNFECYDEVRAFFNEECFRLSKNEFALDVMYILVNLCEKQISPEEIKGAMERVCVHPPVYGIV
;
A
#
# COMPACT_ATOMS: atom_id res chain seq x y z
N TYR A 1 1.35 -10.22 20.31
CA TYR A 1 1.30 -10.97 19.05
C TYR A 1 0.64 -10.11 18.00
N ALA A 2 1.18 -10.08 16.79
CA ALA A 2 0.64 -9.32 15.67
C ALA A 2 0.86 -10.09 14.37
N THR A 3 -0.05 -9.93 13.42
CA THR A 3 0.09 -10.44 12.06
C THR A 3 -0.09 -9.28 11.07
N THR A 4 0.65 -9.30 9.97
CA THR A 4 0.55 -8.26 8.93
C THR A 4 0.26 -8.90 7.58
N ALA A 5 -0.51 -8.19 6.74
CA ALA A 5 -0.87 -8.66 5.40
C ALA A 5 0.34 -8.84 4.47
N ALA A 6 1.38 -8.03 4.67
CA ALA A 6 2.55 -7.92 3.80
C ALA A 6 3.82 -7.73 4.64
N ASN A 7 4.96 -7.96 4.02
CA ASN A 7 6.28 -7.62 4.57
C ASN A 7 6.59 -6.10 4.40
N SER A 8 7.81 -5.69 4.74
CA SER A 8 8.23 -4.28 4.71
C SER A 8 8.51 -3.70 3.33
N GLU A 9 8.54 -4.52 2.28
CA GLU A 9 9.02 -4.14 0.94
C GLU A 9 7.92 -4.23 -0.13
N GLU A 10 6.72 -4.69 0.25
CA GLU A 10 5.62 -4.92 -0.67
C GLU A 10 4.30 -4.29 -0.17
N SER A 11 3.31 -4.26 -1.05
CA SER A 11 1.97 -3.77 -0.75
C SER A 11 1.04 -4.91 -0.36
N SER A 12 -0.07 -4.58 0.31
CA SER A 12 -1.25 -5.44 0.33
C SER A 12 -2.05 -5.32 -0.99
N TYR A 13 -3.03 -6.22 -1.16
CA TYR A 13 -3.83 -6.35 -2.37
C TYR A 13 -5.32 -6.28 -2.06
N ALA A 14 -6.06 -5.51 -2.85
CA ALA A 14 -7.52 -5.52 -2.92
C ALA A 14 -8.01 -6.76 -3.69
N CYS A 15 -9.22 -7.21 -3.43
CA CYS A 15 -9.86 -8.34 -4.09
C CYS A 15 -11.38 -8.15 -4.24
N TYR A 16 -12.01 -9.06 -4.96
CA TYR A 16 -13.45 -9.10 -5.25
C TYR A 16 -13.93 -7.82 -5.96
N PHE A 17 -13.53 -7.66 -7.22
CA PHE A 17 -14.09 -6.59 -8.05
C PHE A 17 -15.58 -6.86 -8.31
N ASP A 18 -16.41 -5.87 -8.04
CA ASP A 18 -17.85 -5.93 -8.27
C ASP A 18 -18.22 -5.04 -9.47
N ASP A 19 -18.78 -5.67 -10.51
CA ASP A 19 -19.14 -5.04 -11.78
C ASP A 19 -20.31 -4.06 -11.69
N GLU A 20 -21.18 -4.22 -10.71
CA GLU A 20 -22.36 -3.38 -10.48
C GLU A 20 -21.96 -2.09 -9.76
N ARG A 21 -21.18 -2.24 -8.68
CA ARG A 21 -20.64 -1.17 -7.83
C ARG A 21 -19.41 -0.50 -8.44
N ASN A 22 -18.77 -1.16 -9.40
CA ASN A 22 -17.56 -0.73 -10.09
C ASN A 22 -16.40 -0.40 -9.12
N THR A 23 -16.18 -1.29 -8.15
CA THR A 23 -15.12 -1.16 -7.13
C THR A 23 -14.73 -2.53 -6.57
N TYR A 24 -13.63 -2.59 -5.84
CA TYR A 24 -13.23 -3.76 -5.05
C TYR A 24 -13.97 -3.77 -3.71
N LEU A 25 -14.40 -4.96 -3.28
CA LEU A 25 -15.21 -5.14 -2.06
C LEU A 25 -14.39 -5.56 -0.84
N GLY A 26 -13.14 -5.98 -1.01
CA GLY A 26 -12.31 -6.40 0.11
C GLY A 26 -10.82 -6.29 -0.17
N ASP A 27 -10.04 -6.68 0.84
CA ASP A 27 -8.59 -6.82 0.78
C ASP A 27 -8.22 -8.29 1.00
N SER A 28 -7.32 -8.84 0.18
CA SER A 28 -6.97 -10.26 0.10
C SER A 28 -6.67 -10.86 1.48
N TYR A 29 -5.75 -10.28 2.25
CA TYR A 29 -5.48 -10.72 3.62
C TYR A 29 -6.72 -10.65 4.52
N SER A 30 -7.46 -9.55 4.45
CA SER A 30 -8.60 -9.28 5.33
C SER A 30 -9.73 -10.27 5.11
N VAL A 31 -10.09 -10.54 3.86
CA VAL A 31 -11.16 -11.48 3.54
C VAL A 31 -10.78 -12.90 3.98
N HIS A 32 -9.52 -13.32 3.85
CA HIS A 32 -9.11 -14.66 4.30
C HIS A 32 -9.33 -14.87 5.79
N TRP A 33 -8.89 -13.95 6.66
CA TRP A 33 -9.05 -14.18 8.10
C TRP A 33 -10.51 -14.02 8.55
N MET A 34 -11.28 -13.13 7.91
CA MET A 34 -12.70 -12.96 8.22
C MET A 34 -13.53 -14.16 7.77
N GLU A 35 -13.35 -14.63 6.52
CA GLU A 35 -14.06 -15.78 5.98
C GLU A 35 -13.66 -17.09 6.68
N ASP A 36 -12.40 -17.22 7.11
CA ASP A 36 -11.95 -18.31 7.98
C ASP A 36 -12.68 -18.28 9.33
N SER A 37 -12.72 -17.11 9.97
CA SER A 37 -13.42 -16.94 11.25
C SER A 37 -14.93 -17.17 11.12
N ASP A 38 -15.49 -16.93 9.94
CA ASP A 38 -16.89 -17.22 9.64
C ASP A 38 -17.20 -18.72 9.50
N ARG A 39 -16.21 -19.51 9.07
CA ARG A 39 -16.33 -20.95 8.85
C ARG A 39 -15.93 -21.78 10.07
N GLU A 40 -14.89 -21.38 10.79
CA GLU A 40 -14.26 -22.19 11.82
C GLU A 40 -14.95 -22.05 13.19
N VAL A 41 -14.72 -23.03 14.08
CA VAL A 41 -15.17 -22.95 15.47
C VAL A 41 -14.08 -22.25 16.30
N LEU A 42 -14.27 -20.97 16.57
CA LEU A 42 -13.26 -20.07 17.17
C LEU A 42 -12.80 -20.47 18.58
N THR A 43 -13.57 -21.30 19.29
CA THR A 43 -13.19 -21.86 20.61
C THR A 43 -12.23 -23.04 20.50
N THR A 44 -11.99 -23.54 19.29
CA THR A 44 -11.07 -24.65 19.01
C THR A 44 -9.88 -24.19 18.18
N GLU A 45 -10.09 -23.26 17.26
CA GLU A 45 -9.04 -22.67 16.45
C GLU A 45 -8.12 -21.77 17.27
N THR A 46 -6.81 -21.90 17.09
CA THR A 46 -5.81 -21.01 17.66
C THR A 46 -5.42 -19.90 16.69
N LEU A 47 -4.93 -18.77 17.21
CA LEU A 47 -4.39 -17.69 16.39
C LEU A 47 -3.27 -18.17 15.45
N GLN A 48 -2.46 -19.14 15.88
CA GLN A 48 -1.41 -19.74 15.05
C GLN A 48 -1.98 -20.55 13.88
N LYS A 49 -3.08 -21.28 14.09
CA LYS A 49 -3.74 -22.05 13.03
C LYS A 49 -4.34 -21.08 12.00
N GLN A 50 -5.07 -20.07 12.45
CA GLN A 50 -5.62 -19.02 11.59
C GLN A 50 -4.51 -18.32 10.79
N TYR A 51 -3.40 -17.92 11.43
CA TYR A 51 -2.25 -17.33 10.74
C TYR A 51 -1.72 -18.23 9.61
N LYS A 52 -1.54 -19.53 9.86
CA LYS A 52 -1.04 -20.47 8.84
C LYS A 52 -2.01 -20.63 7.67
N ILE A 53 -3.32 -20.62 7.93
CA ILE A 53 -4.35 -20.64 6.89
C ILE A 53 -4.27 -19.37 6.06
N VAL A 54 -4.34 -18.20 6.71
CA VAL A 54 -4.33 -16.88 6.05
C VAL A 54 -3.04 -16.66 5.26
N LYS A 55 -1.88 -17.07 5.79
CA LYS A 55 -0.59 -17.01 5.08
C LYS A 55 -0.55 -17.90 3.85
N LYS A 56 -1.19 -19.08 3.89
CA LYS A 56 -1.27 -19.99 2.74
C LYS A 56 -2.21 -19.47 1.66
N GLU A 57 -3.30 -18.82 2.04
CA GLU A 57 -4.35 -18.36 1.13
C GLU A 57 -4.10 -16.97 0.54
N THR A 58 -3.40 -16.11 1.27
CA THR A 58 -2.93 -14.80 0.80
C THR A 58 -1.64 -14.99 0.00
N THR A 59 -1.78 -15.27 -1.29
CA THR A 59 -0.63 -15.55 -2.18
C THR A 59 -0.03 -14.31 -2.83
N ASP A 60 -0.73 -13.17 -2.76
CA ASP A 60 -0.33 -11.92 -3.41
C ASP A 60 0.71 -11.12 -2.61
N SER A 61 0.90 -11.47 -1.33
CA SER A 61 1.85 -10.84 -0.41
C SER A 61 2.34 -11.83 0.65
N HIS A 62 3.38 -11.48 1.39
CA HIS A 62 4.00 -12.30 2.42
C HIS A 62 3.47 -11.94 3.80
N VAL A 63 2.45 -12.66 4.26
CA VAL A 63 1.89 -12.51 5.61
C VAL A 63 2.96 -12.81 6.68
N GLN A 64 3.18 -11.87 7.59
CA GLN A 64 4.19 -11.97 8.67
C GLN A 64 3.52 -12.14 10.04
N GLU A 65 4.27 -12.71 11.00
CA GLU A 65 3.90 -12.79 12.42
C GLU A 65 5.01 -12.19 13.30
N PHE A 66 4.63 -11.49 14.37
CA PHE A 66 5.54 -10.76 15.24
C PHE A 66 5.13 -10.82 16.72
N GLY A 67 6.10 -10.53 17.60
CA GLY A 67 5.91 -10.42 19.04
C GLY A 67 5.96 -11.77 19.75
N ASP A 68 5.22 -11.90 20.85
CA ASP A 68 5.20 -13.11 21.67
C ASP A 68 4.35 -14.22 21.03
N MET A 69 5.00 -15.32 20.64
CA MET A 69 4.36 -16.49 20.00
C MET A 69 3.59 -17.37 20.99
N SER A 70 3.76 -17.19 22.30
CA SER A 70 2.93 -17.90 23.29
C SER A 70 1.46 -17.48 23.16
N ILE A 71 1.19 -16.21 22.85
CA ILE A 71 -0.16 -15.68 22.58
C ILE A 71 -0.76 -16.35 21.33
N ALA A 72 0.05 -16.74 20.34
CA ALA A 72 -0.43 -17.41 19.14
C ALA A 72 -1.08 -18.78 19.44
N GLN A 73 -0.80 -19.37 20.60
CA GLN A 73 -1.41 -20.63 21.04
C GLN A 73 -2.81 -20.44 21.64
N LEU A 74 -3.21 -19.20 21.96
CA LEU A 74 -4.55 -18.90 22.46
C LEU A 74 -5.61 -19.07 21.36
N HIS A 75 -6.83 -19.37 21.79
CA HIS A 75 -7.95 -19.53 20.88
C HIS A 75 -8.40 -18.20 20.28
N VAL A 76 -8.85 -18.22 19.03
CA VAL A 76 -9.34 -17.03 18.33
C VAL A 76 -10.51 -16.38 19.10
N SER A 77 -11.35 -17.19 19.74
CA SER A 77 -12.49 -16.71 20.52
C SER A 77 -12.14 -15.83 21.74
N GLU A 78 -10.91 -15.89 22.24
CA GLU A 78 -10.44 -15.00 23.31
C GLU A 78 -10.31 -13.54 22.83
N PHE A 79 -10.20 -13.33 21.51
CA PHE A 79 -10.02 -12.00 20.90
C PHE A 79 -11.22 -11.58 20.04
N GLN A 80 -11.80 -12.52 19.29
CA GLN A 80 -12.92 -12.26 18.37
C GLN A 80 -14.29 -12.62 18.97
N GLY A 81 -14.31 -13.12 20.21
CA GLY A 81 -15.52 -13.56 20.89
C GLY A 81 -15.95 -14.97 20.52
N ARG A 82 -16.94 -15.48 21.25
CA ARG A 82 -17.54 -16.78 20.98
C ARG A 82 -18.65 -16.64 19.94
N LYS A 83 -18.75 -17.62 19.05
CA LYS A 83 -19.75 -17.69 18.00
C LYS A 83 -20.75 -18.81 18.32
N ASP A 84 -22.00 -18.45 18.55
CA ASP A 84 -23.12 -19.41 18.69
C ASP A 84 -23.84 -19.69 17.36
N SER A 85 -23.50 -18.93 16.31
CA SER A 85 -24.10 -19.08 14.99
C SER A 85 -23.43 -20.19 14.17
N LYS A 86 -24.18 -20.74 13.21
CA LYS A 86 -23.69 -21.81 12.33
C LYS A 86 -22.51 -21.31 11.46
N PRO A 87 -21.54 -22.18 11.15
CA PRO A 87 -20.52 -21.91 10.13
C PRO A 87 -21.10 -21.41 8.83
N VAL A 88 -20.49 -20.35 8.27
CA VAL A 88 -20.84 -19.81 6.95
C VAL A 88 -19.76 -20.25 5.97
N PHE A 89 -20.19 -20.82 4.84
CA PHE A 89 -19.29 -21.25 3.77
C PHE A 89 -19.51 -20.36 2.56
N VAL A 90 -18.51 -19.54 2.24
CA VAL A 90 -18.52 -18.68 1.05
C VAL A 90 -18.02 -19.49 -0.15
N PRO A 91 -18.68 -19.42 -1.32
CA PRO A 91 -18.19 -20.04 -2.54
C PRO A 91 -16.82 -19.49 -2.93
N LYS A 92 -15.95 -20.33 -3.50
CA LYS A 92 -14.68 -19.86 -4.05
C LYS A 92 -14.94 -19.05 -5.32
N VAL A 93 -14.67 -17.75 -5.26
CA VAL A 93 -14.79 -16.81 -6.39
C VAL A 93 -13.41 -16.41 -6.90
N GLU A 94 -13.37 -15.91 -8.14
CA GLU A 94 -12.16 -15.27 -8.67
C GLU A 94 -11.88 -13.99 -7.87
N LYS A 95 -10.63 -13.84 -7.40
CA LYS A 95 -10.27 -12.76 -6.48
C LYS A 95 -10.03 -11.43 -7.19
N ASP A 96 -9.69 -11.44 -8.48
CA ASP A 96 -9.34 -10.23 -9.22
C ASP A 96 -8.25 -9.38 -8.53
N SER A 97 -7.29 -10.00 -7.84
CA SER A 97 -6.38 -9.30 -6.94
C SER A 97 -5.61 -8.16 -7.61
N VAL A 98 -5.63 -6.97 -6.99
CA VAL A 98 -4.91 -5.78 -7.46
C VAL A 98 -4.16 -5.15 -6.32
N ARG A 99 -2.92 -4.73 -6.57
CA ARG A 99 -2.11 -3.98 -5.59
C ARG A 99 -2.90 -2.78 -5.09
N SER A 100 -2.96 -2.57 -3.78
CA SER A 100 -3.80 -1.52 -3.15
C SER A 100 -3.62 -0.13 -3.81
N ARG A 101 -2.38 0.26 -4.12
CA ARG A 101 -2.06 1.53 -4.80
C ARG A 101 -2.52 1.60 -6.25
N ASP A 102 -2.84 0.50 -6.91
CA ASP A 102 -3.23 0.44 -8.33
C ASP A 102 -4.75 0.32 -8.52
N VAL A 103 -5.52 0.13 -7.45
CA VAL A 103 -6.97 -0.05 -7.46
C VAL A 103 -7.69 1.03 -8.28
N HIS A 104 -7.37 2.29 -8.05
CA HIS A 104 -8.01 3.41 -8.72
C HIS A 104 -7.76 3.42 -10.23
N ILE A 105 -6.53 3.11 -10.66
CA ILE A 105 -6.19 2.99 -12.08
C ILE A 105 -6.92 1.79 -12.69
N GLU A 106 -6.93 0.65 -11.99
CA GLU A 106 -7.55 -0.56 -12.50
C GLU A 106 -9.06 -0.42 -12.65
N ILE A 107 -9.75 0.26 -11.72
CA ILE A 107 -11.18 0.61 -11.86
C ILE A 107 -11.42 1.39 -13.17
N VAL A 108 -10.58 2.39 -13.48
CA VAL A 108 -10.73 3.19 -14.71
C VAL A 108 -10.46 2.35 -15.96
N LYS A 109 -9.44 1.48 -15.93
CA LYS A 109 -9.16 0.53 -17.02
C LYS A 109 -10.31 -0.42 -17.27
N ARG A 110 -10.86 -1.04 -16.22
CA ARG A 110 -12.03 -1.94 -16.32
C ARG A 110 -13.25 -1.22 -16.92
N LYS A 111 -13.55 0.00 -16.46
CA LYS A 111 -14.62 0.83 -17.05
C LYS A 111 -14.37 1.13 -18.54
N LEU A 112 -13.13 1.44 -18.90
CA LEU A 112 -12.77 1.73 -20.29
C LEU A 112 -12.94 0.50 -21.19
N MET A 113 -12.59 -0.69 -20.71
CA MET A 113 -12.76 -1.94 -21.45
C MET A 113 -14.23 -2.33 -21.63
N LYS A 114 -15.06 -2.08 -20.61
CA LYS A 114 -16.51 -2.40 -20.62
C LYS A 114 -17.35 -1.40 -21.41
N SER A 115 -16.91 -0.15 -21.54
CA SER A 115 -17.66 0.90 -22.22
C SER A 115 -17.70 0.70 -23.75
N ASN A 116 -18.91 0.79 -24.30
CA ASN A 116 -19.18 0.78 -25.74
C ASN A 116 -19.37 2.19 -26.33
N SER A 117 -19.42 3.23 -25.50
CA SER A 117 -19.59 4.62 -25.94
C SER A 117 -18.23 5.24 -26.25
N GLU A 118 -18.04 5.73 -27.48
CA GLU A 118 -16.77 6.39 -27.84
C GLU A 118 -16.53 7.68 -27.04
N GLU A 119 -17.61 8.38 -26.67
CA GLU A 119 -17.56 9.58 -25.83
C GLU A 119 -17.08 9.24 -24.42
N GLU A 120 -17.67 8.22 -23.80
CA GLU A 120 -17.27 7.75 -22.47
C GLU A 120 -15.83 7.21 -22.49
N ARG A 121 -15.47 6.40 -23.50
CA ARG A 121 -14.10 5.90 -23.69
C ARG A 121 -13.11 7.05 -23.82
N SER A 122 -13.44 8.11 -24.55
CA SER A 122 -12.61 9.31 -24.68
C SER A 122 -12.39 10.00 -23.33
N VAL A 123 -13.45 10.15 -22.52
CA VAL A 123 -13.36 10.73 -21.16
C VAL A 123 -12.52 9.84 -20.24
N LEU A 124 -12.74 8.53 -20.24
CA LEU A 124 -12.00 7.58 -19.41
C LEU A 124 -10.52 7.51 -19.81
N LYS A 125 -10.19 7.53 -21.11
CA LYS A 125 -8.79 7.63 -21.60
C LYS A 125 -8.12 8.90 -21.10
N LYS A 126 -8.80 10.05 -21.19
CA LYS A 126 -8.26 11.33 -20.67
C LYS A 126 -8.02 11.25 -19.16
N LYS A 127 -8.95 10.65 -18.41
CA LYS A 127 -8.82 10.44 -16.96
C LYS A 127 -7.63 9.54 -16.63
N LEU A 128 -7.51 8.39 -17.31
CA LEU A 128 -6.40 7.45 -17.12
C LEU A 128 -5.05 8.12 -17.44
N ASN A 129 -4.94 8.81 -18.56
CA ASN A 129 -3.72 9.54 -18.94
C ASN A 129 -3.35 10.61 -17.91
N LYS A 130 -4.34 11.30 -17.33
CA LYS A 130 -4.10 12.27 -16.25
C LYS A 130 -3.54 11.59 -15.01
N MET A 131 -4.11 10.45 -14.59
CA MET A 131 -3.63 9.70 -13.42
C MET A 131 -2.19 9.20 -13.64
N THR A 132 -1.89 8.62 -14.81
CA THR A 132 -0.53 8.17 -15.15
C THR A 132 0.47 9.33 -15.12
N ARG A 133 0.16 10.46 -15.78
CA ARG A 133 1.03 11.65 -15.77
C ARG A 133 1.26 12.21 -14.37
N ASN A 134 0.23 12.19 -13.53
CA ASN A 134 0.35 12.62 -12.14
C ASN A 134 1.32 11.74 -11.34
N ARG A 135 1.30 10.41 -11.55
CA ARG A 135 2.25 9.48 -10.93
C ARG A 135 3.67 9.64 -11.46
N GLU A 136 3.81 9.84 -12.77
CA GLU A 136 5.08 10.15 -13.42
C GLU A 136 5.70 11.42 -12.86
N PHE A 137 4.90 12.50 -12.77
CA PHE A 137 5.34 13.77 -12.21
C PHE A 137 5.87 13.64 -10.78
N LEU A 138 5.15 12.92 -9.91
CA LEU A 138 5.62 12.67 -8.54
C LEU A 138 6.93 11.89 -8.53
N SER A 139 7.00 10.82 -9.32
CA SER A 139 8.21 9.97 -9.40
C SER A 139 9.41 10.74 -9.96
N GLU A 140 9.18 11.64 -10.91
CA GLU A 140 10.20 12.53 -11.48
C GLU A 140 10.70 13.52 -10.42
N LYS A 141 9.80 14.19 -9.69
CA LYS A 141 10.20 15.11 -8.62
C LYS A 141 11.00 14.44 -7.51
N VAL A 142 10.64 13.21 -7.13
CA VAL A 142 11.43 12.45 -6.16
C VAL A 142 12.82 12.11 -6.70
N ARG A 143 12.94 11.73 -7.98
CA ARG A 143 14.26 11.50 -8.61
C ARG A 143 15.09 12.79 -8.70
N GLU A 144 14.47 13.92 -9.00
CA GLU A 144 15.12 15.23 -9.01
C GLU A 144 15.64 15.60 -7.61
N ILE A 145 14.89 15.36 -6.53
CA ILE A 145 15.35 15.57 -5.15
C ILE A 145 16.61 14.75 -4.87
N ILE A 146 16.63 13.47 -5.24
CA ILE A 146 17.80 12.60 -5.02
C ILE A 146 18.99 13.10 -5.86
N THR A 147 18.75 13.53 -7.10
CA THR A 147 19.78 14.06 -8.01
C THR A 147 20.37 15.36 -7.48
N GLU A 148 19.55 16.20 -6.84
CA GLU A 148 19.95 17.46 -6.24
C GLU A 148 20.83 17.26 -4.99
N ILE A 149 20.67 16.14 -4.28
CA ILE A 149 21.50 15.79 -3.11
C ILE A 149 22.84 15.19 -3.57
N PHE A 150 22.82 14.16 -4.42
CA PHE A 150 24.02 13.35 -4.69
C PHE A 150 24.76 13.74 -5.97
N HIS A 151 24.09 14.38 -6.93
CA HIS A 151 24.62 14.65 -8.28
C HIS A 151 25.23 13.41 -8.97
N SER A 152 24.75 12.21 -8.64
CA SER A 152 25.31 10.93 -9.05
C SER A 152 24.20 9.94 -9.44
N GLN A 153 24.33 9.35 -10.63
CA GLN A 153 23.38 8.33 -11.10
C GLN A 153 23.48 7.03 -10.30
N THR A 154 24.68 6.67 -9.84
CA THR A 154 24.87 5.45 -9.03
C THR A 154 24.15 5.57 -7.70
N GLU A 155 24.28 6.72 -7.03
CA GLU A 155 23.59 6.98 -5.75
C GLU A 155 22.07 7.04 -5.94
N LEU A 156 21.61 7.63 -7.05
CA LEU A 156 20.19 7.64 -7.38
C LEU A 156 19.62 6.22 -7.49
N ILE A 157 20.29 5.33 -8.21
CA ILE A 157 19.86 3.95 -8.36
C ILE A 157 19.86 3.25 -7.00
N GLU A 158 20.93 3.38 -6.21
CA GLU A 158 21.03 2.76 -4.89
C GLU A 158 19.88 3.20 -3.97
N VAL A 159 19.60 4.51 -3.90
CA VAL A 159 18.54 5.07 -3.04
C VAL A 159 17.15 4.63 -3.49
N VAL A 160 16.91 4.46 -4.80
CA VAL A 160 15.60 4.03 -5.32
C VAL A 160 15.39 2.52 -5.15
N GLU A 161 16.43 1.71 -5.34
CA GLU A 161 16.31 0.25 -5.32
C GLU A 161 16.39 -0.35 -3.92
N THR A 162 17.04 0.34 -2.98
CA THR A 162 17.23 -0.19 -1.62
C THR A 162 15.97 0.00 -0.76
N ARG A 163 15.83 -0.84 0.27
CA ARG A 163 14.81 -0.71 1.33
C ARG A 163 15.50 -0.78 2.69
N TYR A 164 15.99 0.37 3.19
CA TYR A 164 16.60 0.40 4.51
C TYR A 164 15.54 0.30 5.60
N LYS A 165 15.90 -0.38 6.70
CA LYS A 165 15.09 -0.39 7.91
C LYS A 165 15.19 0.99 8.57
N LEU A 166 14.05 1.62 8.82
CA LEU A 166 13.98 2.88 9.56
C LEU A 166 14.56 2.72 10.97
N ARG A 167 15.61 3.48 11.26
CA ARG A 167 16.27 3.62 12.57
C ARG A 167 16.31 5.09 13.00
N ASN A 168 16.50 6.00 12.06
CA ASN A 168 16.53 7.43 12.32
C ASN A 168 15.11 8.04 12.20
N PHE A 169 14.29 7.78 13.21
CA PHE A 169 12.89 8.25 13.26
C PHE A 169 12.79 9.78 13.30
N GLU A 170 13.74 10.47 13.93
CA GLU A 170 13.77 11.93 14.04
C GLU A 170 13.98 12.58 12.66
N CYS A 171 15.01 12.15 11.92
CA CYS A 171 15.22 12.60 10.55
C CYS A 171 14.00 12.32 9.68
N TYR A 172 13.49 11.08 9.72
CA TYR A 172 12.38 10.68 8.86
C TYR A 172 11.12 11.49 9.14
N ASP A 173 10.76 11.73 10.40
CA ASP A 173 9.55 12.48 10.73
C ASP A 173 9.63 13.93 10.24
N GLU A 174 10.80 14.56 10.38
CA GLU A 174 11.01 15.94 9.97
C GLU A 174 10.94 16.11 8.44
N VAL A 175 11.64 15.25 7.68
CA VAL A 175 11.62 15.32 6.21
C VAL A 175 10.28 14.88 5.64
N ARG A 176 9.60 13.90 6.25
CA ARG A 176 8.25 13.48 5.87
C ARG A 176 7.24 14.60 6.09
N ALA A 177 7.33 15.31 7.20
CA ALA A 177 6.46 16.45 7.49
C ALA A 177 6.67 17.55 6.44
N PHE A 178 7.93 17.90 6.14
CA PHE A 178 8.25 18.88 5.10
C PHE A 178 7.72 18.46 3.73
N PHE A 179 7.96 17.21 3.31
CA PHE A 179 7.46 16.67 2.04
C PHE A 179 5.93 16.73 1.95
N ASN A 180 5.21 16.48 3.06
CA ASN A 180 3.76 16.55 3.10
C ASN A 180 3.23 17.98 2.93
N GLU A 181 3.89 18.98 3.51
CA GLU A 181 3.45 20.38 3.45
C GLU A 181 3.83 21.05 2.12
N GLU A 182 5.08 20.87 1.69
CA GLU A 182 5.70 21.67 0.61
C GLU A 182 5.74 20.96 -0.75
N CYS A 183 5.68 19.62 -0.79
CA CYS A 183 5.71 18.86 -2.05
C CYS A 183 4.35 18.22 -2.36
N PHE A 184 4.05 17.10 -1.70
CA PHE A 184 2.89 16.26 -1.99
C PHE A 184 2.16 15.90 -0.71
N ARG A 185 0.95 16.43 -0.56
CA ARG A 185 0.07 16.16 0.57
C ARG A 185 -0.29 14.67 0.63
N LEU A 186 0.33 13.94 1.56
CA LEU A 186 0.30 12.47 1.59
C LEU A 186 -1.12 11.92 1.71
N SER A 187 -1.95 12.53 2.55
CA SER A 187 -3.34 12.13 2.77
C SER A 187 -4.25 12.34 1.57
N LYS A 188 -3.82 13.12 0.57
CA LYS A 188 -4.59 13.43 -0.65
C LYS A 188 -3.96 12.84 -1.91
N ASN A 189 -2.88 12.08 -1.77
CA ASN A 189 -2.13 11.48 -2.87
C ASN A 189 -1.73 10.06 -2.47
N GLU A 190 -2.57 9.08 -2.77
CA GLU A 190 -2.31 7.69 -2.39
C GLU A 190 -1.00 7.18 -2.98
N PHE A 191 -0.69 7.51 -4.23
CA PHE A 191 0.56 7.06 -4.84
C PHE A 191 1.81 7.66 -4.16
N ALA A 192 1.70 8.83 -3.51
CA ALA A 192 2.82 9.44 -2.80
C ALA A 192 3.35 8.58 -1.65
N LEU A 193 2.48 7.75 -1.05
CA LEU A 193 2.89 6.85 0.01
C LEU A 193 3.81 5.73 -0.49
N ASP A 194 3.84 5.46 -1.80
CA ASP A 194 4.66 4.40 -2.41
C ASP A 194 6.16 4.74 -2.42
N VAL A 195 6.50 6.02 -2.33
CA VAL A 195 7.87 6.53 -2.39
C VAL A 195 8.41 6.94 -1.02
N MET A 196 7.65 6.77 0.06
CA MET A 196 8.08 7.22 1.40
C MET A 196 9.31 6.49 1.93
N TYR A 197 9.55 5.25 1.49
CA TYR A 197 10.79 4.53 1.82
C TYR A 197 12.04 5.25 1.29
N ILE A 198 11.93 6.09 0.24
CA ILE A 198 13.06 6.85 -0.27
C ILE A 198 13.53 7.86 0.77
N LEU A 199 12.60 8.51 1.47
CA LEU A 199 12.95 9.43 2.54
C LEU A 199 13.62 8.70 3.71
N VAL A 200 13.19 7.45 4.01
CA VAL A 200 13.90 6.57 4.94
C VAL A 200 15.33 6.34 4.44
N ASN A 201 15.50 5.98 3.17
CA ASN A 201 16.82 5.68 2.63
C ASN A 201 17.77 6.89 2.68
N LEU A 202 17.29 8.10 2.43
CA LEU A 202 18.09 9.33 2.58
C LEU A 202 18.55 9.53 4.02
N CYS A 203 17.65 9.35 4.99
CA CYS A 203 17.98 9.44 6.41
C CYS A 203 18.96 8.34 6.88
N GLU A 204 18.81 7.11 6.39
CA GLU A 204 19.70 5.99 6.75
C GLU A 204 21.09 6.10 6.09
N LYS A 205 21.20 6.85 4.97
CA LYS A 205 22.48 7.27 4.38
C LYS A 205 23.13 8.47 5.09
N GLN A 206 22.59 8.88 6.23
CA GLN A 206 23.12 9.97 7.08
C GLN A 206 23.13 11.34 6.39
N ILE A 207 22.23 11.57 5.42
CA ILE A 207 22.02 12.92 4.87
C ILE A 207 21.26 13.74 5.91
N SER A 208 21.72 14.97 6.16
CA SER A 208 21.08 15.83 7.16
C SER A 208 19.65 16.22 6.74
N PRO A 209 18.70 16.32 7.69
CA PRO A 209 17.36 16.80 7.37
C PRO A 209 17.36 18.15 6.66
N GLU A 210 18.25 19.07 7.03
CA GLU A 210 18.41 20.39 6.41
C GLU A 210 18.74 20.30 4.92
N GLU A 211 19.64 19.38 4.55
CA GLU A 211 20.03 19.16 3.16
C GLU A 211 18.88 18.54 2.35
N ILE A 212 18.19 17.56 2.93
CA ILE A 212 17.01 16.92 2.30
C ILE A 212 15.91 17.97 2.07
N LYS A 213 15.58 18.76 3.11
CA LYS A 213 14.58 19.83 3.04
C LYS A 213 15.00 20.90 2.01
N GLY A 214 16.26 21.31 2.00
CA GLY A 214 16.77 22.27 1.02
C GLY A 214 16.69 21.77 -0.42
N ALA A 215 16.92 20.48 -0.67
CA ALA A 215 16.70 19.88 -1.98
C ALA A 215 15.21 19.88 -2.38
N MET A 216 14.32 19.56 -1.43
CA MET A 216 12.86 19.66 -1.64
C MET A 216 12.41 21.08 -1.99
N GLU A 217 12.92 22.12 -1.31
CA GLU A 217 12.62 23.53 -1.60
C GLU A 217 12.97 23.93 -3.05
N ARG A 218 14.10 23.44 -3.56
CA ARG A 218 14.57 23.76 -4.92
C ARG A 218 13.80 22.99 -6.00
N VAL A 219 13.31 21.80 -5.69
CA VAL A 219 12.65 20.92 -6.66
C VAL A 219 11.13 21.09 -6.68
N CYS A 220 10.50 21.21 -5.51
CA CYS A 220 9.05 21.30 -5.34
C CYS A 220 8.51 22.74 -5.51
N VAL A 221 8.95 23.45 -6.55
CA VAL A 221 8.53 24.85 -6.85
C VAL A 221 7.11 24.98 -7.43
N HIS A 222 6.29 23.94 -7.27
CA HIS A 222 4.92 23.88 -7.72
C HIS A 222 3.96 24.03 -6.53
N PRO A 223 2.71 24.50 -6.73
CA PRO A 223 1.70 24.42 -5.69
C PRO A 223 1.51 22.97 -5.21
N PRO A 224 1.13 22.73 -3.94
CA PRO A 224 0.87 21.38 -3.46
C PRO A 224 -0.11 20.63 -4.37
N VAL A 225 0.32 19.49 -4.90
CA VAL A 225 -0.49 18.69 -5.83
C VAL A 225 -1.43 17.79 -5.04
N TYR A 226 -2.64 17.57 -5.55
CA TYR A 226 -3.68 16.75 -4.94
C TYR A 226 -4.26 15.76 -5.95
N GLY A 227 -4.74 14.60 -5.46
CA GLY A 227 -5.44 13.63 -6.28
C GLY A 227 -4.53 12.84 -7.22
N ILE A 228 -3.27 12.64 -6.84
CA ILE A 228 -2.39 11.65 -7.47
C ILE A 228 -2.81 10.29 -6.92
N VAL A 229 -3.69 9.66 -7.69
CA VAL A 229 -4.19 8.30 -7.45
C VAL A 229 -3.39 7.30 -8.24
#